data_AF-A0A1Y5X4L0-F1
#
_entry.id   AF-A0A1Y5X4L0-F1
#
_cell.length_a   1.000
_cell.length_b   1.000
_cell.length_c   1.000
_cell.angle_alpha   90.00
_cell.angle_beta   90.00
_cell.angle_gamma   90.00
#
_symmetry.space_group_name_H-M   'P 1'
#
loop_
_entity.id
_entity.type
_entity.pdbx_description
1 polymer ?
#
loop_
_entity_poly.entity_id
_entity_poly.type
_entity_poly.pdbx_seq_one_letter_code
_entity_poly.pdbx_strand_id
1 'polypeptide(L)'
;MHSVAFTQIRNRHLVVEEKLDGANAAISFTPDGTLQLQSRGHYLTGGPRERQFGPFKAWAATIQHALFDRIGDRYIVYGEWMYAKHTVFYDALPHYFCEFDILDTTTGDFLSSERRANLLSGLPISSVPILHTGPVASLSTLLSFVGPSTCRTARWRDALHSAAQGSATVLAETDMNEDMEGLYIKVEENGVVAERYKWVRPTFLTAVLDSGSHWADRPIVPNQLANPAVMYGGV
;
A
#
# COMPACT_ATOMS: atom_id res chain seq x y z
N MET A 1 -18.73 -3.99 11.20
CA MET A 1 -18.06 -4.59 10.03
C MET A 1 -18.90 -5.74 9.53
N HIS A 2 -19.20 -5.80 8.24
CA HIS A 2 -19.86 -6.96 7.64
C HIS A 2 -18.79 -8.00 7.30
N SER A 3 -18.81 -9.16 7.97
CA SER A 3 -18.04 -10.33 7.55
C SER A 3 -18.81 -11.09 6.48
N VAL A 4 -18.09 -11.71 5.55
CA VAL A 4 -18.67 -12.57 4.52
C VAL A 4 -18.17 -14.00 4.68
N ALA A 5 -18.99 -14.98 4.29
CA ALA A 5 -18.57 -16.36 4.26
C ALA A 5 -17.61 -16.60 3.09
N PHE A 6 -16.50 -17.31 3.32
CA PHE A 6 -15.52 -17.66 2.27
C PHE A 6 -16.16 -18.39 1.07
N THR A 7 -17.27 -19.10 1.28
CA THR A 7 -18.04 -19.76 0.22
C THR A 7 -18.49 -18.82 -0.90
N GLN A 8 -18.59 -17.51 -0.66
CA GLN A 8 -18.95 -16.52 -1.69
C GLN A 8 -17.86 -16.30 -2.74
N ILE A 9 -16.60 -16.55 -2.37
CA ILE A 9 -15.43 -16.31 -3.24
C ILE A 9 -14.63 -17.58 -3.57
N ARG A 10 -15.07 -18.73 -3.08
CA ARG A 10 -14.41 -20.03 -3.29
C ARG A 10 -14.27 -20.33 -4.78
N ASN A 11 -13.08 -20.76 -5.20
CA ASN A 11 -12.75 -21.14 -6.57
C ASN A 11 -12.93 -20.04 -7.65
N ARG A 12 -13.25 -18.81 -7.26
CA ARG A 12 -13.21 -17.66 -8.18
C ARG A 12 -11.76 -17.22 -8.39
N HIS A 13 -11.49 -16.47 -9.44
CA HIS A 13 -10.15 -15.96 -9.71
C HIS A 13 -9.81 -14.87 -8.69
N LEU A 14 -8.91 -15.19 -7.74
CA LEU A 14 -8.49 -14.26 -6.71
C LEU A 14 -7.13 -13.68 -7.03
N VAL A 15 -6.95 -12.40 -6.73
CA VAL A 15 -5.63 -11.80 -6.51
C VAL A 15 -5.51 -11.49 -5.03
N VAL A 16 -4.53 -12.11 -4.38
CA VAL A 16 -4.24 -11.92 -2.95
C VAL A 16 -2.95 -11.12 -2.86
N GLU A 17 -3.04 -9.94 -2.25
CA GLU A 17 -1.94 -9.02 -2.04
C GLU A 17 -1.62 -8.93 -0.54
N GLU A 18 -0.34 -8.69 -0.22
CA GLU A 18 0.04 -8.32 1.14
C GLU A 18 -0.65 -7.00 1.49
N LYS A 19 -1.39 -7.00 2.60
CA LYS A 19 -1.91 -5.75 3.12
C LYS A 19 -0.78 -5.01 3.83
N LEU A 20 -0.30 -3.94 3.21
CA LEU A 20 0.67 -3.04 3.84
C LEU A 20 -0.02 -2.07 4.82
N ASP A 21 0.72 -1.67 5.85
CA ASP A 21 0.28 -0.76 6.91
C ASP A 21 0.88 0.64 6.72
N GLY A 22 0.13 1.49 6.03
CA GLY A 22 0.51 2.89 5.78
C GLY A 22 -0.69 3.79 5.65
N ALA A 23 -0.49 4.91 4.95
CA ALA A 23 -1.52 5.89 4.70
C ALA A 23 -2.03 5.75 3.27
N ASN A 24 -3.35 5.59 3.09
CA ASN A 24 -3.92 5.63 1.76
C ASN A 24 -3.58 6.96 1.06
N ALA A 25 -3.13 6.85 -0.19
CA ALA A 25 -2.85 7.96 -1.08
C ALA A 25 -3.37 7.70 -2.49
N ALA A 26 -3.54 8.76 -3.27
CA ALA A 26 -3.88 8.65 -4.68
C ALA A 26 -3.19 9.72 -5.54
N ILE A 27 -2.99 9.39 -6.81
CA ILE A 27 -2.52 10.29 -7.86
C ILE A 27 -3.57 10.33 -8.96
N SER A 28 -3.94 11.54 -9.39
CA SER A 28 -4.82 11.79 -10.52
C SER A 28 -4.43 13.09 -11.21
N PHE A 29 -5.06 13.40 -12.34
CA PHE A 29 -4.90 14.67 -13.02
C PHE A 29 -6.26 15.30 -13.29
N THR A 30 -6.30 16.62 -13.29
CA THR A 30 -7.44 17.38 -13.81
C THR A 30 -7.44 17.35 -15.35
N PRO A 31 -8.55 17.73 -16.01
CA PRO A 31 -8.61 17.80 -17.48
C PRO A 31 -7.58 18.75 -18.13
N ASP A 32 -7.10 19.75 -17.40
CA ASP A 32 -6.02 20.66 -17.81
C ASP A 32 -4.61 20.08 -17.56
N GLY A 33 -4.51 18.84 -17.06
CA GLY A 33 -3.24 18.16 -16.80
C GLY A 33 -2.57 18.54 -15.48
N THR A 34 -3.29 19.19 -14.56
CA THR A 34 -2.74 19.53 -13.24
C THR A 34 -2.70 18.29 -12.34
N LEU A 35 -1.51 17.96 -11.84
CA LEU A 35 -1.28 16.87 -10.89
C LEU A 35 -2.09 17.08 -9.60
N GLN A 36 -2.85 16.07 -9.22
CA GLN A 36 -3.59 16.02 -7.96
C GLN A 36 -3.10 14.86 -7.10
N LEU A 37 -2.78 15.17 -5.85
CA LEU A 37 -2.38 14.19 -4.86
C LEU A 37 -3.39 14.20 -3.71
N GLN A 38 -3.75 13.01 -3.24
CA GLN A 38 -4.79 12.83 -2.22
C GLN A 38 -4.30 11.93 -1.10
N SER A 39 -4.83 12.15 0.10
CA SER A 39 -4.91 11.14 1.13
C SER A 39 -6.39 10.87 1.43
N ARG A 40 -6.67 9.95 2.38
CA ARG A 40 -8.04 9.58 2.70
C ARG A 40 -8.85 10.81 3.11
N GLY A 41 -9.86 11.12 2.30
CA GLY A 41 -10.85 12.18 2.56
C GLY A 41 -10.42 13.60 2.19
N HIS A 42 -9.22 13.85 1.66
CA HIS A 42 -8.81 15.20 1.24
C HIS A 42 -7.65 15.22 0.22
N TYR A 43 -7.58 16.30 -0.57
CA TYR A 43 -6.43 16.62 -1.42
C TYR A 43 -5.28 17.21 -0.61
N LEU A 44 -4.05 16.87 -0.98
CA LEU A 44 -2.81 17.29 -0.33
C LEU A 44 -2.39 18.69 -0.81
N THR A 45 -3.02 19.71 -0.25
CA THR A 45 -2.84 21.12 -0.65
C THR A 45 -1.77 21.87 0.15
N GLY A 46 -1.15 21.20 1.13
CA GLY A 46 -0.10 21.75 1.97
C GLY A 46 -0.54 21.96 3.41
N GLY A 47 0.43 21.98 4.34
CA GLY A 47 0.19 22.30 5.75
C GLY A 47 1.03 21.46 6.71
N PRO A 48 1.05 21.82 8.01
CA PRO A 48 1.91 21.17 9.00
C PRO A 48 1.62 19.67 9.19
N ARG A 49 0.38 19.23 8.96
CA ARG A 49 -0.04 17.82 9.09
C ARG A 49 0.33 16.96 7.88
N GLU A 50 0.79 17.57 6.79
CA GLU A 50 1.16 16.87 5.56
C GLU A 50 2.68 16.65 5.44
N ARG A 51 3.48 16.90 6.48
CA ARG A 51 4.95 16.77 6.43
C ARG A 51 5.40 15.40 5.91
N GLN A 52 4.71 14.33 6.30
CA GLN A 52 5.01 12.97 5.83
C GLN A 52 4.80 12.78 4.31
N PHE A 53 4.01 13.63 3.66
CA PHE A 53 3.76 13.59 2.21
C PHE A 53 4.73 14.48 1.42
N GLY A 54 5.66 15.18 2.07
CA GLY A 54 6.70 15.96 1.37
C GLY A 54 7.45 15.14 0.32
N PRO A 55 8.00 13.95 0.69
CA PRO A 55 8.64 13.06 -0.28
C PRO A 55 7.69 12.55 -1.37
N PHE A 56 6.42 12.31 -1.06
CA PHE A 56 5.40 11.88 -2.05
C PHE A 56 5.17 12.96 -3.10
N LYS A 57 4.99 14.21 -2.67
CA LYS A 57 4.80 15.37 -3.55
C LYS A 57 6.01 15.59 -4.46
N ALA A 58 7.21 15.51 -3.88
CA ALA A 58 8.45 15.67 -4.63
C ALA A 58 8.59 14.58 -5.71
N TRP A 59 8.45 13.31 -5.33
CA TRP A 59 8.55 12.19 -6.26
C TRP A 59 7.48 12.23 -7.36
N ALA A 60 6.21 12.43 -7.00
CA ALA A 60 5.13 12.50 -7.98
C ALA A 60 5.34 13.62 -9.00
N ALA A 61 5.87 14.77 -8.58
CA ALA A 61 6.23 15.86 -9.48
C ALA A 61 7.35 15.47 -10.46
N THR A 62 8.29 14.60 -10.08
CA THR A 62 9.35 14.15 -10.99
C THR A 62 8.85 13.25 -12.12
N ILE A 63 7.81 12.45 -11.86
CA ILE A 63 7.27 11.47 -12.83
C ILE A 63 6.00 11.96 -13.53
N GLN A 64 5.52 13.16 -13.21
CA GLN A 64 4.18 13.63 -13.58
C GLN A 64 3.92 13.61 -15.09
N HIS A 65 4.91 13.93 -15.92
CA HIS A 65 4.75 13.99 -17.37
C HIS A 65 4.54 12.59 -17.95
N ALA A 66 5.45 11.66 -17.64
CA ALA A 66 5.34 10.27 -18.08
C ALA A 66 4.10 9.57 -17.52
N LEU A 67 3.70 9.92 -16.29
CA LEU A 67 2.47 9.42 -15.69
C LEU A 67 1.24 9.98 -16.41
N PHE A 68 1.19 11.29 -16.69
CA PHE A 68 0.08 11.91 -17.42
C PHE A 68 -0.10 11.34 -18.82
N ASP A 69 1.00 11.15 -19.56
CA ASP A 69 0.98 10.51 -20.89
C ASP A 69 0.33 9.12 -20.86
N ARG A 70 0.38 8.45 -19.71
CA ARG A 70 -0.15 7.11 -19.53
C ARG A 70 -1.58 7.08 -18.98
N ILE A 71 -1.87 7.90 -17.98
CA ILE A 71 -3.13 7.81 -17.22
C ILE A 71 -4.14 8.92 -17.56
N GLY A 72 -3.68 10.01 -18.16
CA GLY A 72 -4.47 11.21 -18.47
C GLY A 72 -5.23 11.74 -17.26
N ASP A 73 -6.39 12.32 -17.51
CA ASP A 73 -7.40 12.71 -16.52
C ASP A 73 -8.42 11.58 -16.24
N ARG A 74 -8.26 10.42 -16.90
CA ARG A 74 -9.21 9.31 -16.82
C ARG A 74 -9.00 8.43 -15.60
N TYR A 75 -7.76 8.11 -15.25
CA TYR A 75 -7.50 7.12 -14.20
C TYR A 75 -7.05 7.78 -12.89
N ILE A 76 -7.51 7.20 -11.77
CA ILE A 76 -7.02 7.53 -10.43
C ILE A 76 -6.20 6.35 -9.94
N VAL A 77 -4.91 6.57 -9.67
CA VAL A 77 -3.98 5.56 -9.17
C VAL A 77 -3.97 5.62 -7.65
N TYR A 78 -4.52 4.59 -6.99
CA TYR A 78 -4.49 4.44 -5.54
C TYR A 78 -3.31 3.59 -5.10
N GLY A 79 -2.70 4.00 -4.00
CA GLY A 79 -1.61 3.27 -3.37
C GLY A 79 -1.56 3.50 -1.88
N GLU A 80 -0.74 2.69 -1.23
CA GLU A 80 -0.39 2.87 0.17
C GLU A 80 0.90 3.70 0.24
N TRP A 81 0.83 4.83 0.93
CA TRP A 81 1.97 5.68 1.24
C TRP A 81 2.61 5.22 2.54
N MET A 82 3.82 4.72 2.42
CA MET A 82 4.55 3.95 3.43
C MET A 82 5.74 4.70 3.99
N TYR A 83 5.90 6.00 3.72
CA TYR A 83 7.07 6.73 4.20
C TYR A 83 7.15 6.74 5.73
N ALA A 84 6.09 7.20 6.41
CA ALA A 84 6.02 7.13 7.86
C ALA A 84 5.63 5.71 8.30
N LYS A 85 6.38 5.15 9.24
CA LYS A 85 5.99 3.95 9.96
C LYS A 85 4.68 4.17 10.70
N HIS A 86 3.75 3.24 10.54
CA HIS A 86 2.53 3.15 11.36
C HIS A 86 2.77 2.17 12.51
N THR A 87 2.13 1.01 12.48
CA THR A 87 2.27 -0.08 13.44
C THR A 87 3.36 -1.05 12.99
N VAL A 88 3.48 -1.33 11.68
CA VAL A 88 4.54 -2.14 11.09
C VAL A 88 5.72 -1.26 10.66
N PHE A 89 6.94 -1.66 11.02
CA PHE A 89 8.17 -1.13 10.45
C PHE A 89 8.67 -2.02 9.31
N TYR A 90 8.94 -1.43 8.15
CA TYR A 90 9.46 -2.11 6.97
C TYR A 90 10.88 -1.64 6.67
N ASP A 91 11.77 -2.58 6.35
CA ASP A 91 13.17 -2.30 5.97
C ASP A 91 13.50 -2.65 4.51
N ALA A 92 12.52 -3.17 3.75
CA ALA A 92 12.72 -3.61 2.37
C ALA A 92 11.51 -3.28 1.46
N LEU A 93 10.91 -2.09 1.61
CA LEU A 93 9.82 -1.67 0.73
C LEU A 93 10.30 -1.57 -0.74
N PRO A 94 9.49 -2.00 -1.72
CA PRO A 94 9.82 -1.82 -3.14
C PRO A 94 9.73 -0.35 -3.58
N HIS A 95 8.86 0.43 -2.93
CA HIS A 95 8.71 1.87 -3.09
C HIS A 95 7.96 2.44 -1.87
N TYR A 96 8.00 3.76 -1.63
CA TYR A 96 7.18 4.35 -0.55
C TYR A 96 5.71 4.51 -0.96
N PHE A 97 5.42 4.67 -2.24
CA PHE A 97 4.07 4.57 -2.79
C PHE A 97 3.90 3.21 -3.46
N CYS A 98 3.19 2.29 -2.80
CA CYS A 98 2.88 0.97 -3.32
C CYS A 98 1.46 0.96 -3.90
N GLU A 99 1.36 0.94 -5.22
CA GLU A 99 0.08 0.97 -5.94
C GLU A 99 -0.75 -0.30 -5.68
N PHE A 100 -2.04 -0.14 -5.39
CA PHE A 100 -2.91 -1.27 -5.13
C PHE A 100 -4.25 -1.23 -5.85
N ASP A 101 -4.68 -0.13 -6.45
CA ASP A 101 -5.94 -0.09 -7.21
C ASP A 101 -5.88 1.06 -8.21
N ILE A 102 -6.46 0.89 -9.40
CA ILE A 102 -6.64 1.99 -10.36
C ILE A 102 -8.12 2.07 -10.73
N LEU A 103 -8.73 3.22 -10.49
CA LEU A 103 -10.10 3.49 -10.89
C LEU A 103 -10.13 4.09 -12.30
N ASP A 104 -10.93 3.49 -13.18
CA ASP A 104 -11.34 4.10 -14.44
C ASP A 104 -12.54 5.01 -14.19
N THR A 105 -12.34 6.33 -14.24
CA THR A 105 -13.43 7.28 -13.92
C THR A 105 -14.51 7.33 -15.01
N THR A 106 -14.22 6.82 -16.22
CA THR A 106 -15.21 6.77 -17.30
C THR A 106 -16.21 5.64 -17.10
N THR A 107 -15.75 4.46 -16.66
CA THR A 107 -16.64 3.30 -16.45
C THR A 107 -17.08 3.15 -14.99
N GLY A 108 -16.32 3.70 -14.05
CA GLY A 108 -16.52 3.50 -12.61
C GLY A 108 -15.88 2.20 -12.08
N ASP A 109 -15.19 1.45 -12.94
CA ASP A 109 -14.61 0.16 -12.58
C ASP A 109 -13.17 0.29 -12.09
N PHE A 110 -12.79 -0.59 -11.17
CA PHE A 110 -11.39 -0.78 -10.81
C PHE A 110 -10.73 -1.76 -11.77
N LEU A 111 -9.55 -1.42 -12.30
CA LEU A 111 -8.81 -2.27 -13.23
C LEU A 111 -8.29 -3.54 -12.55
N SER A 112 -8.36 -4.68 -13.24
CA SER A 112 -7.68 -5.90 -12.80
C SER A 112 -6.18 -5.69 -12.65
N SER A 113 -5.51 -6.50 -11.83
CA SER A 113 -4.07 -6.44 -11.57
C SER A 113 -3.24 -6.53 -12.85
N GLU A 114 -3.65 -7.37 -13.80
CA GLU A 114 -3.02 -7.44 -15.13
C GLU A 114 -3.12 -6.11 -15.89
N ARG A 115 -4.30 -5.47 -15.90
CA ARG A 115 -4.50 -4.20 -16.59
C ARG A 115 -3.77 -3.05 -15.91
N ARG A 116 -3.67 -3.05 -14.58
CA ARG A 116 -2.86 -2.09 -13.82
C ARG A 116 -1.39 -2.22 -14.19
N ALA A 117 -0.86 -3.45 -14.19
CA ALA A 117 0.53 -3.72 -14.58
C ALA A 117 0.82 -3.28 -16.02
N ASN A 118 -0.08 -3.58 -16.96
CA ASN A 118 0.05 -3.13 -18.34
C ASN A 118 -0.02 -1.61 -18.47
N LEU A 119 -0.96 -0.97 -17.77
CA LEU A 119 -1.11 0.49 -17.77
C LEU A 119 0.16 1.15 -17.23
N LEU A 120 0.72 0.68 -16.11
CA LEU A 120 1.88 1.32 -15.46
C LEU A 120 3.23 0.82 -15.96
N SER A 121 3.25 -0.12 -16.92
CA SER A 121 4.49 -0.71 -17.42
C SER A 121 5.50 0.34 -17.90
N GLY A 122 6.72 0.25 -17.38
CA GLY A 122 7.83 1.17 -17.66
C GLY A 122 7.86 2.44 -16.81
N LEU A 123 6.83 2.70 -15.99
CA LEU A 123 6.86 3.79 -15.01
C LEU A 123 7.50 3.33 -13.69
N PRO A 124 8.13 4.23 -12.92
CA PRO A 124 8.76 3.90 -11.64
C PRO A 124 7.71 3.75 -10.51
N ILE A 125 6.63 3.00 -10.76
CA ILE A 125 5.58 2.71 -9.79
C ILE A 125 5.59 1.22 -9.48
N SER A 126 5.74 0.88 -8.20
CA SER A 126 5.68 -0.49 -7.72
C SER A 126 4.28 -0.78 -7.19
N SER A 127 3.68 -1.90 -7.58
CA SER A 127 2.46 -2.39 -6.94
C SER A 127 2.77 -3.02 -5.58
N VAL A 128 1.74 -3.14 -4.74
CA VAL A 128 1.82 -3.98 -3.53
C VAL A 128 2.18 -5.43 -3.90
N PRO A 129 2.91 -6.15 -3.02
CA PRO A 129 3.30 -7.53 -3.30
C PRO A 129 2.10 -8.45 -3.51
N ILE A 130 2.05 -9.14 -4.65
CA ILE A 130 1.08 -10.21 -4.91
C ILE A 130 1.60 -11.52 -4.30
N LEU A 131 0.80 -12.11 -3.43
CA LEU A 131 1.06 -13.38 -2.75
C LEU A 131 0.48 -14.57 -3.52
N HIS A 132 -0.64 -14.35 -4.22
CA HIS A 132 -1.29 -15.37 -5.02
C HIS A 132 -2.15 -14.78 -6.14
N THR A 133 -2.18 -15.48 -7.27
CA THR A 133 -3.13 -15.25 -8.37
C THR A 133 -3.74 -16.58 -8.79
N GLY A 134 -5.07 -16.65 -8.80
CA GLY A 134 -5.82 -17.83 -9.21
C GLY A 134 -6.90 -18.26 -8.22
N PRO A 135 -7.53 -19.42 -8.47
CA PRO A 135 -8.60 -19.93 -7.62
C PRO A 135 -8.08 -20.51 -6.31
N VAL A 136 -8.80 -20.21 -5.21
CA VAL A 136 -8.53 -20.75 -3.87
C VAL A 136 -9.69 -21.62 -3.40
N ALA A 137 -9.36 -22.87 -3.02
CA ALA A 137 -10.36 -23.89 -2.70
C ALA A 137 -10.86 -23.87 -1.25
N SER A 138 -10.06 -23.37 -0.30
CA SER A 138 -10.40 -23.35 1.12
C SER A 138 -9.92 -22.08 1.83
N LEU A 139 -10.58 -21.74 2.94
CA LEU A 139 -10.16 -20.66 3.81
C LEU A 139 -8.76 -20.93 4.41
N SER A 140 -8.43 -22.19 4.71
CA SER A 140 -7.10 -22.53 5.23
C SER A 140 -5.99 -22.22 4.22
N THR A 141 -6.20 -22.50 2.93
CA THR A 141 -5.25 -22.14 1.86
C THR A 141 -5.15 -20.63 1.72
N LEU A 142 -6.28 -19.90 1.75
CA LEU A 142 -6.26 -18.44 1.71
C LEU A 142 -5.43 -17.87 2.87
N LEU A 143 -5.65 -18.36 4.08
CA LEU A 143 -4.94 -17.87 5.27
C LEU A 143 -3.48 -18.34 5.33
N SER A 144 -3.10 -19.40 4.62
CA SER A 144 -1.68 -19.81 4.53
C SER A 144 -0.79 -18.83 3.75
N PHE A 145 -1.38 -17.86 3.04
CA PHE A 145 -0.62 -16.77 2.43
C PHE A 145 -0.17 -15.73 3.47
N VAL A 146 -0.70 -15.77 4.69
CA VAL A 146 -0.20 -14.97 5.81
C VAL A 146 1.08 -15.61 6.33
N GLY A 147 2.15 -14.83 6.35
CA GLY A 147 3.46 -15.20 6.87
C GLY A 147 4.33 -13.95 7.01
N PRO A 148 5.66 -14.11 7.16
CA PRO A 148 6.59 -12.98 7.25
C PRO A 148 6.35 -11.97 6.14
N SER A 149 6.31 -10.68 6.49
CA SER A 149 6.11 -9.62 5.50
C SER A 149 7.18 -9.69 4.39
N THR A 150 6.73 -9.57 3.14
CA THR A 150 7.62 -9.54 1.97
C THR A 150 8.45 -8.26 1.89
N CYS A 151 8.06 -7.25 2.66
CA CYS A 151 8.74 -5.95 2.79
C CYS A 151 9.63 -5.87 4.05
N ARG A 152 9.92 -7.02 4.69
CA ARG A 152 10.84 -7.15 5.82
C ARG A 152 11.97 -8.13 5.50
N THR A 153 13.21 -7.75 5.80
CA THR A 153 14.35 -8.68 5.80
C THR A 153 14.49 -9.38 7.15
N ALA A 154 15.30 -10.44 7.24
CA ALA A 154 15.61 -11.09 8.52
C ALA A 154 16.25 -10.14 9.57
N ARG A 155 16.74 -8.96 9.16
CA ARG A 155 17.38 -7.96 10.04
C ARG A 155 16.47 -6.77 10.36
N TRP A 156 15.18 -6.85 10.03
CA TRP A 156 14.26 -5.71 10.18
C TRP A 156 14.21 -5.17 11.62
N ARG A 157 14.43 -6.01 12.63
CA ARG A 157 14.54 -5.57 14.04
C ARG A 157 15.78 -4.73 14.29
N ASP A 158 16.94 -5.10 13.76
CA ASP A 158 18.16 -4.29 13.92
C ASP A 158 18.02 -2.95 13.20
N ALA A 159 17.37 -2.96 12.02
CA ALA A 159 17.01 -1.76 11.28
C ALA A 159 16.04 -0.88 12.07
N LEU A 160 15.03 -1.46 12.72
CA LEU A 160 14.11 -0.75 13.61
C LEU A 160 14.85 -0.11 14.79
N HIS A 161 15.71 -0.86 15.48
CA HIS A 161 16.48 -0.32 16.62
C HIS A 161 17.34 0.87 16.18
N SER A 162 17.96 0.77 14.99
CA SER A 162 18.74 1.87 14.40
C SER A 162 17.86 3.07 14.06
N ALA A 163 16.70 2.85 13.45
CA ALA A 163 15.74 3.90 13.09
C ALA A 163 15.09 4.57 14.32
N ALA A 164 14.90 3.82 15.41
CA ALA A 164 14.33 4.31 16.66
C ALA A 164 15.29 5.22 17.43
N GLN A 165 16.60 5.18 17.16
CA GLN A 165 17.63 6.00 17.82
C GLN A 165 17.53 5.96 19.36
N GLY A 166 17.25 4.78 19.93
CA GLY A 166 17.10 4.59 21.38
C GLY A 166 15.72 4.96 21.95
N SER A 167 14.76 5.36 21.12
CA SER A 167 13.38 5.63 21.56
C SER A 167 12.64 4.34 21.93
N ALA A 168 12.45 4.11 23.22
CA ALA A 168 11.65 2.99 23.73
C ALA A 168 10.18 3.08 23.27
N THR A 169 9.64 4.30 23.07
CA THR A 169 8.28 4.52 22.57
C THR A 169 8.10 3.98 21.16
N VAL A 170 9.05 4.24 20.25
CA VAL A 170 8.98 3.73 18.87
C VAL A 170 8.93 2.20 18.87
N LEU A 171 9.73 1.55 19.71
CA LEU A 171 9.75 0.09 19.83
C LEU A 171 8.41 -0.44 20.40
N ALA A 172 7.88 0.18 21.44
CA ALA A 172 6.60 -0.20 22.05
C ALA A 172 5.40 0.01 21.11
N GLU A 173 5.47 1.00 20.22
CA GLU A 173 4.46 1.29 19.19
C GLU A 173 4.66 0.46 17.90
N THR A 174 5.52 -0.56 17.92
CA THR A 174 5.79 -1.43 16.76
C THR A 174 5.22 -2.83 16.97
N ASP A 175 4.53 -3.35 15.95
CA ASP A 175 4.19 -4.77 15.92
C ASP A 175 5.45 -5.60 15.67
N MET A 176 5.81 -6.37 16.71
CA MET A 176 7.01 -7.19 16.77
C MET A 176 6.85 -8.59 16.14
N ASN A 177 5.64 -8.94 15.70
CA ASN A 177 5.37 -10.17 14.98
C ASN A 177 6.10 -10.16 13.62
N GLU A 178 6.59 -11.32 13.17
CA GLU A 178 7.17 -11.46 11.82
C GLU A 178 6.11 -11.25 10.74
N ASP A 179 4.91 -11.75 11.01
CA ASP A 179 3.87 -11.85 10.02
C ASP A 179 3.31 -10.49 9.63
N MET A 180 3.00 -10.36 8.35
CA MET A 180 2.31 -9.21 7.78
C MET A 180 1.03 -8.83 8.54
N GLU A 181 0.53 -7.61 8.30
CA GLU A 181 -0.74 -7.14 8.85
C GLU A 181 -1.90 -8.08 8.45
N GLY A 182 -1.91 -8.52 7.19
CA GLY A 182 -2.95 -9.39 6.66
C GLY A 182 -2.99 -9.40 5.14
N LEU A 183 -4.17 -9.70 4.60
CA LEU A 183 -4.40 -9.90 3.17
C LEU A 183 -5.39 -8.87 2.64
N TYR A 184 -5.07 -8.29 1.49
CA TYR A 184 -6.04 -7.62 0.64
C TYR A 184 -6.41 -8.58 -0.50
N ILE A 185 -7.70 -8.87 -0.64
CA ILE A 185 -8.18 -9.96 -1.49
C ILE A 185 -9.13 -9.36 -2.51
N LYS A 186 -8.83 -9.57 -3.78
CA LYS A 186 -9.65 -9.15 -4.91
C LYS A 186 -10.23 -10.36 -5.61
N VAL A 187 -11.49 -10.25 -6.00
CA VAL A 187 -12.02 -11.11 -7.06
C VAL A 187 -11.91 -10.33 -8.36
N GLU A 188 -11.17 -10.87 -9.33
CA GLU A 188 -10.97 -10.22 -10.63
C GLU A 188 -11.64 -11.02 -11.74
N GLU A 189 -12.51 -10.37 -12.51
CA GLU A 189 -13.31 -10.98 -13.57
C GLU A 189 -13.39 -10.00 -14.75
N ASN A 190 -13.25 -10.49 -15.98
CA ASN A 190 -13.38 -9.68 -17.21
C ASN A 190 -12.52 -8.41 -17.23
N GLY A 191 -11.33 -8.45 -16.64
CA GLY A 191 -10.41 -7.31 -16.61
C GLY A 191 -10.78 -6.22 -15.60
N VAL A 192 -11.64 -6.50 -14.63
CA VAL A 192 -11.97 -5.56 -13.54
C VAL A 192 -11.94 -6.25 -12.17
N VAL A 193 -11.78 -5.46 -11.12
CA VAL A 193 -11.95 -5.91 -9.73
C VAL A 193 -13.44 -5.89 -9.39
N ALA A 194 -14.07 -7.05 -9.36
CA ALA A 194 -15.49 -7.20 -9.07
C ALA A 194 -15.79 -7.04 -7.58
N GLU A 195 -14.94 -7.60 -6.72
CA GLU A 195 -15.12 -7.59 -5.26
C GLU A 195 -13.79 -7.40 -4.54
N ARG A 196 -13.84 -6.78 -3.36
CA ARG A 196 -12.68 -6.48 -2.53
C ARG A 196 -12.95 -6.84 -1.09
N TYR A 197 -12.02 -7.55 -0.50
CA TYR A 197 -12.07 -8.01 0.88
C TYR A 197 -10.75 -7.74 1.56
N LYS A 198 -10.79 -7.73 2.89
CA LYS A 198 -9.58 -7.73 3.70
C LYS A 198 -9.72 -8.76 4.81
N TRP A 199 -8.62 -9.41 5.11
CA TRP A 199 -8.45 -10.17 6.33
C TRP A 199 -7.28 -9.56 7.09
N VAL A 200 -7.46 -9.25 8.36
CA VAL A 200 -6.44 -8.62 9.21
C VAL A 200 -6.11 -9.58 10.33
N ARG A 201 -4.82 -9.79 10.59
CA ARG A 201 -4.33 -10.66 11.65
C ARG A 201 -4.83 -10.15 13.01
N PRO A 202 -5.46 -11.00 13.85
CA PRO A 202 -5.98 -10.56 15.15
C PRO A 202 -4.95 -9.89 16.05
N THR A 203 -3.73 -10.42 16.10
CA THR A 203 -2.64 -9.86 16.92
C THR A 203 -2.14 -8.50 16.40
N PHE A 204 -2.34 -8.17 15.12
CA PHE A 204 -2.08 -6.81 14.62
C PHE A 204 -3.11 -5.82 15.15
N LEU A 205 -4.39 -6.20 15.17
CA LEU A 205 -5.44 -5.35 15.77
C LEU A 205 -5.16 -5.09 17.25
N THR A 206 -4.68 -6.11 17.98
CA THR A 206 -4.21 -5.96 19.36
C THR A 206 -3.05 -4.97 19.44
N ALA A 207 -2.02 -5.09 18.59
CA ALA A 207 -0.89 -4.15 18.57
C ALA A 207 -1.31 -2.70 18.30
N VAL A 208 -2.27 -2.48 17.39
CA VAL A 208 -2.85 -1.15 17.15
C VAL A 208 -3.52 -0.61 18.41
N LEU A 209 -4.31 -1.42 19.12
CA LEU A 209 -4.99 -1.01 20.35
C LEU A 209 -4.01 -0.74 21.50
N ASP A 210 -3.04 -1.63 21.69
CA ASP A 210 -2.04 -1.57 22.78
C ASP A 210 -1.10 -0.38 22.63
N SER A 211 -0.85 0.08 21.40
CA SER A 211 0.01 1.23 21.14
C SER A 211 -0.50 2.55 21.75
N GLY A 212 -1.80 2.64 22.09
CA GLY A 212 -2.37 3.74 22.87
C GLY A 212 -2.39 5.12 22.21
N SER A 213 -1.80 5.27 21.02
CA SER A 213 -1.69 6.50 20.25
C SER A 213 -2.11 6.27 18.79
N HIS A 214 -2.71 7.27 18.13
CA HIS A 214 -2.94 7.18 16.69
C HIS A 214 -1.62 7.43 15.96
N TRP A 215 -1.31 6.66 14.92
CA TRP A 215 -0.03 6.77 14.20
C TRP A 215 0.24 8.20 13.68
N ALA A 216 -0.83 8.94 13.34
CA ALA A 216 -0.75 10.30 12.80
C ALA A 216 -0.21 11.34 13.81
N ASP A 217 -0.24 11.02 15.11
CA ASP A 217 0.25 11.89 16.18
C ASP A 217 1.68 11.55 16.62
N ARG A 218 2.28 10.50 16.04
CA ARG A 218 3.63 10.03 16.38
C ARG A 218 4.71 10.81 15.62
N PRO A 219 5.93 10.90 16.17
CA PRO A 219 7.10 11.32 15.40
C PRO A 219 7.26 10.44 14.14
N ILE A 220 7.64 11.07 13.02
CA ILE A 220 7.88 10.33 11.78
C ILE A 220 9.15 9.48 11.94
N VAL A 221 8.97 8.17 11.93
CA VAL A 221 10.05 7.20 11.73
C VAL A 221 9.94 6.70 10.30
N PRO A 222 10.89 7.04 9.40
CA PRO A 222 10.82 6.57 8.02
C PRO A 222 10.98 5.05 7.94
N ASN A 223 10.09 4.37 7.21
CA ASN A 223 10.39 3.02 6.73
C ASN A 223 11.58 3.05 5.77
N GLN A 224 12.16 1.90 5.45
CA GLN A 224 13.29 1.81 4.53
C GLN A 224 12.90 1.10 3.22
N LEU A 225 13.59 1.50 2.16
CA LEU A 225 13.45 0.94 0.83
C LEU A 225 14.48 -0.16 0.62
N ALA A 226 14.10 -1.22 -0.07
CA ALA A 226 15.06 -2.24 -0.51
C ALA A 226 16.14 -1.63 -1.42
N ASN A 227 15.77 -0.63 -2.22
CA ASN A 227 16.67 0.16 -3.05
C ASN A 227 16.28 1.64 -2.98
N PRO A 228 17.07 2.53 -2.33
CA PRO A 228 16.77 3.96 -2.27
C PRO A 228 16.67 4.67 -3.62
N ALA A 229 17.29 4.12 -4.68
CA ALA A 229 17.29 4.72 -6.01
C ALA A 229 15.90 4.82 -6.65
N VAL A 230 14.92 4.03 -6.17
CA VAL A 230 13.53 4.05 -6.69
C VAL A 230 12.84 5.40 -6.49
N MET A 231 13.28 6.21 -5.51
CA MET A 231 12.77 7.57 -5.30
C MET A 231 13.37 8.62 -6.25
N TYR A 232 14.42 8.25 -6.98
CA TYR A 232 15.17 9.11 -7.90
C TYR A 232 15.16 8.59 -9.33
N GLY A 233 14.39 7.52 -9.60
CA GLY A 233 14.38 6.81 -10.87
C GLY A 233 14.06 7.74 -12.04
N GLY A 234 15.09 8.01 -12.84
CA GLY A 234 14.98 8.80 -14.06
C GLY A 234 14.07 8.11 -15.06
N VAL A 235 13.12 8.88 -15.58
CA VAL A 235 12.39 8.56 -16.81
C VAL A 235 13.15 9.14 -17.98
#